data_AF-A0A7J6X7I0-F1
#
_entry.id   AF-A0A7J6X7I0-F1
#
_cell.length_a   1.000
_cell.length_b   1.000
_cell.length_c   1.000
_cell.angle_alpha   90.00
_cell.angle_beta   90.00
_cell.angle_gamma   90.00
#
_symmetry.space_group_name_H-M   'P 1'
#
loop_
_entity.id
_entity.type
_entity.pdbx_description
1 polymer ?
#
loop_
_entity_poly.entity_id
_entity_poly.type
_entity_poly.pdbx_seq_one_letter_code
_entity_poly.pdbx_strand_id
1 'polypeptide(L)' 'MGEEDEERGSDGFRSNKWVWEEARNRCIRATEKIDSLSLSKIADSCKRTLFRLVNSELNFILTHLSSYPTCVKTLP' A
#
# COMPACT_ATOMS: atom_id res chain seq x y z
N MET A 1 28.34 -4.62 36.76
CA MET A 1 28.79 -4.36 35.39
C MET A 1 27.61 -4.67 34.49
N GLY A 2 26.74 -3.68 34.27
CA GLY A 2 25.80 -3.67 33.15
C GLY A 2 26.56 -3.22 31.90
N GLU A 3 26.06 -3.31 30.69
CA GLU A 3 24.80 -3.78 30.11
C GLU A 3 25.17 -4.02 28.65
N GLU A 4 24.76 -5.15 28.08
CA GLU A 4 24.98 -5.46 26.67
C GLU A 4 23.89 -4.75 25.85
N ASP A 5 24.16 -3.52 25.39
CA ASP A 5 23.25 -2.82 24.48
C ASP A 5 23.48 -3.30 23.04
N GLU A 6 22.71 -4.33 22.68
CA GLU A 6 22.57 -4.85 21.31
C GLU A 6 21.73 -3.86 20.47
N GLU A 7 22.40 -2.90 19.82
CA GLU A 7 21.77 -2.01 18.84
C GLU A 7 21.36 -2.79 17.57
N ARG A 8 20.17 -3.37 17.58
CA ARG A 8 19.55 -3.98 16.40
C ARG A 8 18.09 -3.56 16.29
N GLY A 9 17.84 -2.40 15.68
CA GLY A 9 16.46 -2.01 15.39
C GLY A 9 16.29 -0.66 14.71
N SER A 10 16.45 -0.59 13.38
CA SER A 10 15.85 0.51 12.59
C SER A 10 15.65 0.24 11.08
N ASP A 11 16.30 -0.76 10.48
CA ASP A 11 16.18 -0.97 9.02
C ASP A 11 14.89 -1.67 8.54
N GLY A 12 14.23 -2.45 9.40
CA GLY A 12 12.98 -3.14 9.04
C GLY A 12 11.78 -2.22 8.90
N PHE A 13 11.77 -1.09 9.60
CA PHE A 13 10.61 -0.20 9.69
C PHE A 13 10.45 0.70 8.44
N ARG A 14 11.55 1.20 7.86
CA ARG A 14 11.52 1.94 6.58
C ARG A 14 11.14 1.05 5.40
N SER A 15 11.55 -0.22 5.43
CA SER A 15 11.32 -1.16 4.33
C SER A 15 9.84 -1.41 4.06
N ASN A 16 9.02 -1.55 5.11
CA ASN A 16 7.60 -1.87 4.92
C ASN A 16 6.80 -0.68 4.35
N LYS A 17 7.09 0.56 4.76
CA LYS A 17 6.38 1.73 4.22
C LYS A 17 6.58 1.88 2.71
N TRP A 18 7.81 1.68 2.24
CA TRP A 18 8.12 1.75 0.80
C TRP A 18 7.40 0.66 0.01
N VAL A 19 7.30 -0.56 0.55
CA VAL A 19 6.55 -1.66 -0.07
C VAL A 19 5.06 -1.31 -0.25
N TRP A 20 4.43 -0.69 0.76
CA TRP A 20 3.03 -0.29 0.66
C TRP A 20 2.80 0.88 -0.30
N GLU A 21 3.71 1.86 -0.34
CA GLU A 21 3.66 2.96 -1.31
C GLU A 21 3.83 2.45 -2.75
N GLU A 22 4.74 1.52 -2.98
CA GLU A 22 4.91 0.88 -4.28
C GLU A 22 3.68 0.04 -4.67
N ALA A 23 3.10 -0.70 -3.73
CA ALA A 23 1.84 -1.42 -3.96
C ALA A 23 0.70 -0.46 -4.35
N ARG A 24 0.57 0.69 -3.66
CA ARG A 24 -0.40 1.74 -4.01
C ARG A 24 -0.19 2.23 -5.44
N ASN A 25 1.06 2.53 -5.83
CA ASN A 25 1.39 3.00 -7.18
C ASN A 25 1.02 1.98 -8.26
N ARG A 26 1.20 0.68 -7.99
CA ARG A 26 0.78 -0.39 -8.90
C ARG A 26 -0.73 -0.44 -9.09
N CYS A 27 -1.52 -0.26 -8.03
CA CYS A 27 -2.98 -0.18 -8.12
C CYS A 27 -3.44 1.04 -8.95
N ILE A 28 -2.79 2.19 -8.80
CA ILE A 28 -3.08 3.39 -9.61
C ILE A 28 -2.81 3.10 -11.09
N ARG A 29 -1.63 2.56 -11.44
CA ARG A 29 -1.30 2.20 -12.82
C ARG A 29 -2.24 1.14 -13.40
N ALA A 30 -2.69 0.18 -12.59
CA ALA A 30 -3.67 -0.81 -13.01
C ALA A 30 -5.02 -0.15 -13.35
N THR A 31 -5.44 0.82 -12.55
CA THR A 31 -6.66 1.61 -12.77
C THR A 31 -6.60 2.35 -14.12
N GLU A 32 -5.49 3.04 -14.40
CA GLU A 32 -5.26 3.73 -15.69
C GLU A 32 -5.27 2.76 -16.88
N LYS A 33 -4.68 1.57 -16.72
CA LYS A 33 -4.72 0.52 -17.74
C LYS A 33 -6.13 0.01 -17.98
N ILE A 34 -6.91 -0.22 -16.92
CA ILE A 34 -8.31 -0.63 -17.04
C ILE A 34 -9.12 0.46 -17.75
N ASP A 35 -8.89 1.72 -17.42
CA ASP A 35 -9.61 2.84 -18.01
C ASP A 35 -9.31 3.01 -19.51
N SER A 36 -8.06 2.83 -19.90
CA SER A 36 -7.62 2.86 -21.31
C SER A 36 -8.00 1.62 -22.13
N LEU A 37 -8.52 0.55 -21.52
CA LEU A 37 -9.06 -0.59 -22.28
C LEU A 37 -10.27 -0.15 -23.09
N SER A 38 -10.18 -0.36 -24.40
CA SER A 38 -11.29 -0.14 -25.32
C SER A 38 -12.42 -1.13 -25.05
N LEU A 39 -13.66 -0.65 -25.09
CA LEU A 39 -14.86 -1.48 -24.91
C LEU A 39 -15.01 -2.56 -26.00
N SER A 40 -14.30 -2.43 -27.12
CA SER A 40 -14.20 -3.48 -28.15
C SER A 40 -13.46 -4.74 -27.69
N LYS A 41 -12.65 -4.65 -26.62
CA LYS A 41 -11.83 -5.75 -26.09
C LYS A 41 -12.41 -6.36 -24.81
N ILE A 42 -13.31 -5.66 -24.13
CA ILE A 42 -13.81 -6.07 -22.82
C ILE A 42 -15.24 -5.54 -22.62
N ALA A 43 -16.13 -6.41 -22.13
CA ALA A 43 -17.46 -5.98 -21.75
C ALA A 43 -17.41 -5.02 -20.55
N ASP A 44 -18.35 -4.08 -20.48
CA ASP A 44 -18.47 -3.11 -19.38
C ASP A 44 -18.55 -3.79 -18.00
N SER A 45 -19.22 -4.95 -17.91
CA SER A 45 -19.32 -5.75 -16.69
C SER A 45 -17.96 -6.23 -16.19
N CYS A 46 -17.08 -6.64 -17.09
CA CYS A 46 -15.72 -7.05 -16.79
C CYS A 46 -14.87 -5.83 -16.37
N LYS A 47 -14.99 -4.70 -17.08
CA LYS A 47 -14.30 -3.44 -16.73
C LYS A 47 -14.69 -2.96 -15.33
N ARG A 48 -15.98 -2.98 -15.00
CA ARG A 48 -16.50 -2.69 -13.65
C ARG A 48 -15.96 -3.64 -12.59
N THR A 49 -15.89 -4.94 -12.89
CA THR A 49 -15.35 -5.94 -11.96
C THR A 49 -13.86 -5.69 -11.68
N LEU A 50 -13.07 -5.38 -12.70
CA LEU A 50 -11.66 -5.05 -12.55
C LEU A 50 -11.46 -3.81 -11.67
N PHE A 51 -12.26 -2.74 -11.88
CA PHE A 51 -12.21 -1.58 -11.00
C PHE A 51 -12.57 -1.92 -9.54
N ARG A 52 -13.56 -2.78 -9.30
CA ARG A 52 -13.91 -3.19 -7.94
C ARG A 52 -12.77 -3.93 -7.25
N LEU A 53 -12.09 -4.82 -7.96
CA LEU A 53 -10.93 -5.55 -7.43
C LEU A 53 -9.79 -4.60 -7.08
N VAL A 54 -9.41 -3.73 -8.01
CA VAL A 54 -8.31 -2.77 -7.78
C VAL A 54 -8.64 -1.80 -6.63
N ASN A 55 -9.88 -1.34 -6.53
CA ASN A 55 -10.30 -0.48 -5.41
C ASN A 55 -10.29 -1.21 -4.06
N SER A 56 -10.65 -2.51 -4.03
CA SER A 56 -10.57 -3.32 -2.81
C SER A 56 -9.12 -3.41 -2.31
N GLU A 57 -8.18 -3.71 -3.21
CA GLU A 57 -6.75 -3.77 -2.90
C GLU A 57 -6.20 -2.39 -2.47
N LEU A 58 -6.58 -1.33 -3.17
CA LEU A 58 -6.16 0.03 -2.82
C LEU A 58 -6.62 0.41 -1.40
N ASN A 59 -7.87 0.10 -1.05
CA ASN A 59 -8.40 0.36 0.30
C ASN A 59 -7.65 -0.44 1.37
N PHE A 60 -7.32 -1.70 1.09
CA PHE A 60 -6.51 -2.53 1.98
C PHE A 60 -5.12 -1.93 2.20
N ILE A 61 -4.42 -1.55 1.12
CA ILE A 61 -3.10 -0.90 1.18
C ILE A 61 -3.17 0.43 1.94
N LEU A 62 -4.19 1.25 1.68
CA LEU A 62 -4.39 2.54 2.35
C LEU A 62 -4.63 2.35 3.85
N THR A 63 -5.35 1.30 4.26
CA THR A 63 -5.55 0.97 5.67
C THR A 63 -4.22 0.66 6.36
N HIS A 64 -3.31 -0.05 5.68
CA HIS A 64 -1.98 -0.30 6.20
C HIS A 64 -1.11 0.97 6.24
N LEU A 65 -1.19 1.83 5.21
CA LEU A 65 -0.48 3.12 5.19
C LEU A 65 -1.00 4.11 6.25
N SER A 66 -2.31 4.10 6.53
CA SER A 66 -2.92 4.98 7.54
C SER A 66 -2.75 4.47 8.97
N SER A 67 -2.60 3.15 9.15
CA SER A 67 -2.35 2.51 10.45
C SER A 67 -0.88 2.56 10.88
N TYR A 68 -0.05 3.38 10.23
CA TYR A 68 1.25 3.79 10.77
C TYR A 68 1.02 4.98 11.71
N PRO A 69 0.82 4.78 13.03
CA PRO A 69 0.96 5.90 13.94
C PRO A 69 2.40 6.38 13.78
N THR A 70 2.56 7.66 13.44
CA THR A 70 3.73 8.39 13.89
C THR A 70 3.80 8.13 15.39
N CYS A 71 4.79 7.36 15.83
CA CYS A 71 5.15 7.25 17.23
C CYS A 71 5.58 8.66 17.68
N VAL A 72 4.59 9.50 18.00
CA VAL A 72 4.80 10.65 18.84
C VAL A 72 5.15 10.06 20.19
N LYS A 73 6.45 10.06 20.49
CA LYS A 73 6.95 9.86 21.84
C LYS A 73 6.26 10.92 22.71
N THR A 74 5.14 10.57 23.33
CA THR A 74 4.74 11.22 24.58
C THR A 74 5.72 10.72 25.63
N LEU A 75 6.85 11.42 25.74
CA LEU A 75 7.68 11.37 26.93
C LEU A 75 6.90 12.05 28.08
N PRO A 76 7.04 11.55 29.32
CA PRO A 76 6.29 11.99 30.50
C PRO A 76 6.56 13.45 30.88
#